data_AF-A0A0S8BY14-F1
#
_entry.id   AF-A0A0S8BY14-F1
#
_cell.length_a   1.000
_cell.length_b   1.000
_cell.length_c   1.000
_cell.angle_alpha   90.00
_cell.angle_beta   90.00
_cell.angle_gamma   90.00
#
_symmetry.space_group_name_H-M   'P 1'
#
loop_
_entity.id
_entity.type
_entity.pdbx_description
1 polymer ?
#
loop_
_entity_poly.entity_id
_entity_poly.type
_entity_poly.pdbx_seq_one_letter_code
_entity_poly.pdbx_strand_id
1 'polypeptide(L)'
;MTTTSDLIRENRKREVWMKHCGFINLSVEEFMEIQNRLMLEQLHLLNNSIIGKEIMGENEISSVEEFREKVPLTTYKDYAKYMEEKNEDVLPVKPHAWARSSGRTSPSGFKRIPITKQMYDNLAEPTISALIMASCTQEGDIRLERFDKLLLATPPPPYISGLGSYSARDQVEISYLPPLEEGDQMEFAERIAVGFKMAMKEGLDHFYGVASVLAAMGERFESQTDTTEPSKDMLNPQV
;
A
#
# COMPACT_ATOMS: atom_id res chain seq x y z
N MET A 1 9.66 6.94 -16.38
CA MET A 1 8.31 6.36 -16.30
C MET A 1 7.39 7.50 -15.90
N THR A 2 6.28 7.70 -16.60
CA THR A 2 5.31 8.76 -16.25
C THR A 2 4.62 8.38 -14.93
N THR A 3 4.75 9.24 -13.92
CA THR A 3 4.10 9.03 -12.61
C THR A 3 2.61 9.40 -12.69
N THR A 4 1.82 8.98 -11.70
CA THR A 4 0.42 9.42 -11.61
C THR A 4 0.33 10.93 -11.40
N SER A 5 1.26 11.52 -10.65
CA SER A 5 1.40 12.96 -10.47
C SER A 5 1.61 13.68 -11.81
N ASP A 6 2.47 13.16 -12.69
CA ASP A 6 2.65 13.74 -14.03
C ASP A 6 1.33 13.77 -14.82
N LEU A 7 0.56 12.67 -14.77
CA LEU A 7 -0.75 12.59 -15.44
C LEU A 7 -1.76 13.58 -14.85
N ILE A 8 -1.79 13.73 -13.51
CA ILE A 8 -2.66 14.69 -12.83
C ILE A 8 -2.27 16.12 -13.22
N ARG A 9 -0.97 16.46 -13.21
CA ARG A 9 -0.45 17.77 -13.60
C ARG A 9 -0.80 18.11 -15.06
N GLU A 10 -0.78 17.12 -15.94
CA GLU A 10 -1.13 17.26 -17.36
C GLU A 10 -2.66 17.19 -17.62
N ASN A 11 -3.49 17.07 -16.56
CA ASN A 11 -4.95 16.92 -16.64
C ASN A 11 -5.39 15.72 -17.50
N ARG A 12 -4.59 14.64 -17.53
CA ARG A 12 -4.84 13.41 -18.30
C ARG A 12 -5.77 12.45 -17.54
N LYS A 13 -6.94 12.94 -17.13
CA LYS A 13 -7.89 12.23 -16.24
C LYS A 13 -8.26 10.84 -16.72
N ARG A 14 -8.50 10.65 -18.02
CA ARG A 14 -8.81 9.33 -18.59
C ARG A 14 -7.69 8.32 -18.37
N GLU A 15 -6.44 8.75 -18.45
CA GLU A 15 -5.29 7.86 -18.28
C GLU A 15 -5.06 7.52 -16.82
N VAL A 16 -5.28 8.47 -15.91
CA VAL A 16 -5.31 8.20 -14.46
C VAL A 16 -6.39 7.17 -14.14
N TRP A 17 -7.61 7.35 -14.68
CA TRP A 17 -8.70 6.41 -14.48
C TRP A 17 -8.36 5.01 -15.04
N MET A 18 -7.90 4.93 -16.28
CA MET A 18 -7.56 3.64 -16.89
C MET A 18 -6.45 2.91 -16.13
N LYS A 19 -5.43 3.65 -15.65
CA LYS A 19 -4.33 3.09 -14.87
C LYS A 19 -4.81 2.48 -13.55
N HIS A 20 -5.60 3.22 -12.78
CA HIS A 20 -5.92 2.85 -11.39
C HIS A 20 -7.28 2.17 -11.22
N CYS A 21 -8.25 2.47 -12.07
CA CYS A 21 -9.64 2.02 -11.92
C CYS A 21 -10.14 1.24 -13.14
N GLY A 22 -9.37 1.15 -14.23
CA GLY A 22 -9.80 0.47 -15.46
C GLY A 22 -10.11 -1.02 -15.30
N PHE A 23 -9.59 -1.65 -14.23
CA PHE A 23 -9.85 -3.07 -13.94
C PHE A 23 -11.33 -3.38 -13.69
N ILE A 24 -12.15 -2.40 -13.31
CA ILE A 24 -13.59 -2.61 -13.06
C ILE A 24 -14.38 -2.92 -14.33
N ASN A 25 -13.81 -2.58 -15.49
CA ASN A 25 -14.44 -2.73 -16.79
C ASN A 25 -14.03 -4.05 -17.49
N LEU A 26 -13.16 -4.85 -16.86
CA LEU A 26 -12.73 -6.12 -17.43
C LEU A 26 -13.88 -7.13 -17.36
N SER A 27 -14.12 -7.83 -18.47
CA SER A 27 -14.89 -9.06 -18.43
C SER A 27 -14.12 -10.14 -17.64
N VAL A 28 -14.82 -11.20 -17.22
CA VAL A 28 -14.18 -12.34 -16.56
C VAL A 28 -13.14 -12.97 -17.49
N GLU A 29 -13.43 -13.05 -18.79
CA GLU A 29 -12.53 -13.60 -19.80
C GLU A 29 -11.26 -12.74 -19.94
N GLU A 30 -11.40 -11.41 -20.06
CA GLU A 30 -10.26 -10.48 -20.14
C GLU A 30 -9.41 -10.53 -18.87
N PHE A 31 -10.06 -10.57 -17.70
CA PHE A 31 -9.39 -10.70 -16.42
C PHE A 31 -8.58 -12.01 -16.36
N MET A 32 -9.18 -13.13 -16.76
CA MET A 32 -8.53 -14.44 -16.75
C MET A 32 -7.39 -14.55 -17.77
N GLU A 33 -7.50 -13.90 -18.92
CA GLU A 33 -6.39 -13.78 -19.88
C GLU A 33 -5.18 -13.08 -19.24
N ILE A 34 -5.41 -11.97 -18.54
CA ILE A 34 -4.37 -11.24 -17.80
C ILE A 34 -3.77 -12.13 -16.70
N GLN A 35 -4.61 -12.80 -15.89
CA GLN A 35 -4.13 -13.67 -14.81
C GLN A 35 -3.28 -14.83 -15.34
N ASN A 36 -3.70 -15.48 -16.43
CA ASN A 36 -2.94 -16.58 -17.04
C ASN A 36 -1.58 -16.11 -17.54
N ARG A 37 -1.52 -14.98 -18.26
CA ARG A 37 -0.26 -14.38 -18.70
C ARG A 37 0.66 -14.04 -17.52
N LEU A 38 0.14 -13.36 -16.50
CA LEU A 38 0.91 -13.01 -15.30
C LEU A 38 1.41 -14.25 -14.56
N MET A 39 0.61 -15.32 -14.49
CA MET A 39 1.02 -16.58 -13.88
C MET A 39 2.22 -17.20 -14.63
N LEU A 40 2.18 -17.23 -15.97
CA LEU A 40 3.29 -17.74 -16.77
C LEU A 40 4.57 -16.92 -16.58
N GLU A 41 4.45 -15.58 -16.46
CA GLU A 41 5.58 -14.71 -16.13
C GLU A 41 6.17 -15.04 -14.74
N GLN A 42 5.33 -15.31 -13.74
CA GLN A 42 5.80 -15.72 -12.41
C GLN A 42 6.45 -17.11 -12.42
N LEU A 43 5.89 -18.07 -13.17
CA LEU A 43 6.47 -19.40 -13.34
C LEU A 43 7.86 -19.33 -13.97
N HIS A 44 8.01 -18.53 -15.02
CA HIS A 44 9.32 -18.32 -15.65
C HIS A 44 10.37 -17.81 -14.66
N LEU A 45 10.02 -16.84 -13.82
CA LEU A 45 10.92 -16.34 -12.77
C LEU A 45 11.25 -17.42 -11.74
N LEU A 46 10.24 -18.15 -11.27
CA LEU A 46 10.42 -19.16 -10.22
C LEU A 46 11.21 -20.38 -10.71
N ASN A 47 10.95 -20.88 -11.92
CA ASN A 47 11.67 -22.01 -12.53
C ASN A 47 13.20 -21.75 -12.58
N ASN A 48 13.59 -20.48 -12.70
CA ASN A 48 14.99 -20.05 -12.78
C ASN A 48 15.61 -19.64 -11.43
N SER A 49 14.90 -19.85 -10.32
CA SER A 49 15.34 -19.47 -8.97
C SER A 49 15.57 -20.68 -8.08
N ILE A 50 16.48 -20.58 -7.11
CA ILE A 50 16.73 -21.65 -6.14
C ILE A 50 15.48 -21.95 -5.32
N ILE A 51 14.80 -20.90 -4.84
CA ILE A 51 13.58 -21.07 -4.04
C ILE A 51 12.44 -21.71 -4.86
N GLY A 52 12.30 -21.35 -6.14
CA GLY A 52 11.28 -21.93 -7.00
C GLY A 52 11.54 -23.41 -7.27
N LYS A 53 12.80 -23.81 -7.47
CA LYS A 53 13.17 -25.23 -7.61
C LYS A 53 12.92 -26.05 -6.35
N GLU A 54 13.12 -25.47 -5.17
CA GLU A 54 12.81 -26.14 -3.91
C GLU A 54 11.30 -26.36 -3.71
N ILE A 55 10.48 -25.42 -4.19
CA ILE A 55 9.00 -25.49 -4.06
C ILE A 55 8.38 -26.34 -5.18
N MET A 56 8.82 -26.16 -6.42
CA MET A 56 8.19 -26.71 -7.63
C MET A 56 8.90 -27.97 -8.16
N GLY A 57 10.09 -28.28 -7.65
CA GLY A 57 10.98 -29.32 -8.16
C GLY A 57 11.91 -28.81 -9.28
N GLU A 58 12.78 -29.70 -9.77
CA GLU A 58 13.76 -29.36 -10.83
C GLU A 58 13.16 -29.32 -12.24
N ASN A 59 11.97 -29.90 -12.44
CA ASN A 59 11.30 -29.89 -13.73
C ASN A 59 10.64 -28.54 -13.97
N GLU A 60 10.82 -28.00 -15.17
CA GLU A 60 10.17 -26.75 -15.57
C GLU A 60 8.64 -26.89 -15.57
N ILE A 61 7.95 -25.94 -14.96
CA ILE A 61 6.49 -25.81 -15.01
C ILE A 61 6.12 -24.77 -16.06
N SER A 62 5.40 -25.19 -17.10
CA SER A 62 5.16 -24.37 -18.30
C SER A 62 3.70 -23.98 -18.52
N SER A 63 2.77 -24.49 -17.71
CA SER A 63 1.35 -24.15 -17.78
C SER A 63 0.72 -23.96 -16.41
N VAL A 64 -0.44 -23.29 -16.39
CA VAL A 64 -1.22 -23.08 -15.16
C VAL A 64 -1.81 -24.41 -14.67
N GLU A 65 -2.17 -25.30 -15.59
CA GLU A 65 -2.68 -26.64 -15.31
C GLU A 65 -1.61 -27.48 -14.60
N GLU A 66 -0.38 -27.48 -15.14
CA GLU A 66 0.75 -28.17 -14.54
C GLU A 66 1.11 -27.60 -13.15
N PHE A 67 1.07 -26.27 -13.02
CA PHE A 67 1.25 -25.62 -11.72
C PHE A 67 0.24 -26.11 -10.69
N ARG A 68 -1.06 -26.17 -11.05
CA ARG A 68 -2.13 -26.65 -10.15
C ARG A 68 -1.97 -28.13 -9.78
N GLU A 69 -1.49 -28.96 -10.70
CA GLU A 69 -1.33 -30.40 -10.47
C GLU A 69 -0.09 -30.72 -9.63
N LYS A 70 1.01 -29.97 -9.79
CA LYS A 70 2.33 -30.35 -9.26
C LYS A 70 2.81 -29.51 -8.10
N VAL A 71 2.42 -28.23 -8.01
CA VAL A 71 2.96 -27.33 -6.98
C VAL A 71 2.15 -27.45 -5.70
N PRO A 72 2.78 -27.83 -4.57
CA PRO A 72 2.09 -27.92 -3.30
C PRO A 72 1.71 -26.52 -2.78
N LEU A 73 0.60 -26.46 -2.04
CA LEU A 73 0.31 -25.29 -1.22
C LEU A 73 1.40 -25.14 -0.16
N THR A 74 1.96 -23.94 -0.04
CA THR A 74 3.02 -23.63 0.92
C THR A 74 2.52 -22.76 2.07
N THR A 75 3.30 -22.73 3.13
CA THR A 75 3.19 -21.83 4.27
C THR A 75 4.50 -21.07 4.43
N TYR A 76 4.50 -20.02 5.26
CA TYR A 76 5.72 -19.25 5.54
C TYR A 76 6.87 -20.11 6.08
N LYS A 77 6.56 -21.23 6.76
CA LYS A 77 7.58 -22.11 7.34
C LYS A 77 8.49 -22.75 6.28
N ASP A 78 7.96 -23.00 5.09
CA ASP A 78 8.68 -23.71 4.02
C ASP A 78 9.89 -22.92 3.51
N TYR A 79 9.81 -21.58 3.57
CA TYR A 79 10.85 -20.67 3.10
C TYR A 79 11.38 -19.71 4.19
N ALA A 80 10.98 -19.90 5.46
CA ALA A 80 11.34 -19.01 6.56
C ALA A 80 12.85 -18.84 6.73
N LYS A 81 13.64 -19.92 6.59
CA LYS A 81 15.11 -19.91 6.67
C LYS A 81 15.74 -18.83 5.78
N TYR A 82 15.26 -18.70 4.55
CA TYR A 82 15.79 -17.73 3.58
C TYR A 82 15.33 -16.31 3.89
N MET A 83 14.06 -16.15 4.25
CA MET A 83 13.47 -14.83 4.50
C MET A 83 14.00 -14.20 5.79
N GLU A 84 14.21 -15.02 6.83
CA GLU A 84 14.72 -14.57 8.12
C GLU A 84 16.17 -14.10 8.01
N GLU A 85 17.00 -14.80 7.24
CA GLU A 85 18.39 -14.40 6.95
C GLU A 85 18.50 -13.31 5.89
N LYS A 86 17.39 -12.95 5.24
CA LYS A 86 17.36 -12.06 4.07
C LYS A 86 18.29 -12.54 2.95
N ASN A 87 18.31 -13.86 2.72
CA ASN A 87 19.15 -14.47 1.70
C ASN A 87 18.61 -14.11 0.30
N GLU A 88 19.28 -13.16 -0.37
CA GLU A 88 18.87 -12.67 -1.69
C GLU A 88 19.26 -13.62 -2.83
N ASP A 89 20.25 -14.48 -2.62
CA ASP A 89 20.80 -15.38 -3.66
C ASP A 89 19.79 -16.46 -4.08
N VAL A 90 18.81 -16.76 -3.22
CA VAL A 90 17.79 -17.76 -3.53
C VAL A 90 16.57 -17.20 -4.25
N LEU A 91 16.41 -15.88 -4.26
CA LEU A 91 15.22 -15.21 -4.78
C LEU A 91 15.26 -15.10 -6.31
N PRO A 92 14.10 -15.12 -6.99
CA PRO A 92 14.04 -14.97 -8.45
C PRO A 92 14.48 -13.58 -8.91
N VAL A 93 14.30 -12.56 -8.07
CA VAL A 93 14.64 -11.17 -8.37
C VAL A 93 15.20 -10.54 -7.10
N LYS A 94 16.27 -9.77 -7.24
CA LYS A 94 16.86 -9.02 -6.12
C LYS A 94 15.82 -8.10 -5.49
N PRO A 95 15.64 -8.12 -4.16
CA PRO A 95 14.68 -7.26 -3.50
C PRO A 95 15.15 -5.80 -3.52
N HIS A 96 14.19 -4.89 -3.64
CA HIS A 96 14.39 -3.45 -3.43
C HIS A 96 14.31 -3.10 -1.93
N ALA A 97 13.44 -3.77 -1.19
CA ALA A 97 13.27 -3.59 0.25
C ALA A 97 12.84 -4.90 0.91
N TRP A 98 12.98 -4.94 2.25
CA TRP A 98 12.49 -6.04 3.08
C TRP A 98 11.37 -5.53 3.99
N ALA A 99 10.15 -5.95 3.70
CA ALA A 99 8.99 -5.62 4.52
C ALA A 99 8.80 -6.62 5.67
N ARG A 100 7.94 -6.26 6.62
CA ARG A 100 7.45 -7.17 7.67
C ARG A 100 5.94 -7.15 7.83
N SER A 101 5.40 -8.29 8.24
CA SER A 101 4.02 -8.37 8.73
C SER A 101 3.91 -7.99 10.21
N SER A 102 2.70 -7.67 10.66
CA SER A 102 2.36 -7.49 12.08
C SER A 102 2.10 -8.81 12.82
N GLY A 103 2.15 -9.94 12.11
CA GLY A 103 1.71 -11.24 12.62
C GLY A 103 2.77 -11.95 13.46
N ARG A 104 2.36 -12.54 14.58
CA ARG A 104 3.22 -13.28 15.54
C ARG A 104 3.53 -14.73 15.15
N THR A 105 3.30 -15.12 13.90
CA THR A 105 3.28 -16.53 13.47
C THR A 105 4.61 -17.05 12.92
N SER A 106 5.65 -16.22 12.85
CA SER A 106 7.03 -16.67 12.60
C SER A 106 7.76 -16.92 13.93
N PRO A 107 8.75 -17.84 13.99
CA PRO A 107 9.65 -18.00 15.14
C PRO A 107 10.29 -16.69 15.61
N SER A 108 10.56 -15.77 14.69
CA SER A 108 11.12 -14.44 14.97
C SER A 108 10.10 -13.38 15.41
N GLY A 109 8.81 -13.75 15.49
CA GLY A 109 7.72 -12.86 15.89
C GLY A 109 7.11 -12.02 14.77
N PHE A 110 7.70 -12.02 13.56
CA PHE A 110 7.16 -11.37 12.36
C PHE A 110 7.63 -12.07 11.08
N LYS A 111 6.85 -12.00 10.00
CA LYS A 111 7.27 -12.53 8.69
C LYS A 111 8.05 -11.46 7.94
N ARG A 112 9.23 -11.79 7.42
CA ARG A 112 10.00 -10.94 6.51
C ARG A 112 9.61 -11.25 5.08
N ILE A 113 9.40 -10.21 4.28
CA ILE A 113 8.84 -10.34 2.93
C ILE A 113 9.73 -9.52 1.99
N PRO A 114 10.39 -10.15 1.00
CA PRO A 114 11.16 -9.42 -0.01
C PRO A 114 10.19 -8.66 -0.93
N ILE A 115 10.47 -7.38 -1.16
CA ILE A 115 9.69 -6.52 -2.03
C ILE A 115 10.58 -6.10 -3.19
N THR A 116 10.24 -6.52 -4.42
CA THR A 116 10.94 -6.04 -5.63
C THR A 116 10.60 -4.58 -5.90
N LYS A 117 11.36 -3.90 -6.78
CA LYS A 117 11.04 -2.51 -7.14
C LYS A 117 9.65 -2.38 -7.76
N GLN A 118 9.27 -3.32 -8.63
CA GLN A 118 7.95 -3.35 -9.24
C GLN A 118 6.84 -3.58 -8.21
N MET A 119 7.06 -4.46 -7.23
CA MET A 119 6.11 -4.63 -6.13
C MET A 119 5.96 -3.35 -5.31
N TYR A 120 7.06 -2.67 -4.96
CA TYR A 120 7.03 -1.39 -4.24
C TYR A 120 6.21 -0.35 -5.01
N ASP A 121 6.45 -0.20 -6.32
CA ASP A 121 5.69 0.74 -7.16
C ASP A 121 4.20 0.42 -7.19
N ASN A 122 3.86 -0.88 -7.17
CA ASN A 122 2.48 -1.36 -7.14
C ASN A 122 1.82 -1.27 -5.76
N LEU A 123 2.56 -1.06 -4.66
CA LEU A 123 1.96 -0.92 -3.32
C LEU A 123 1.07 0.32 -3.20
N ALA A 124 1.32 1.35 -4.02
CA ALA A 124 0.48 2.55 -4.07
C ALA A 124 -0.87 2.30 -4.76
N GLU A 125 -0.94 1.35 -5.68
CA GLU A 125 -2.09 1.16 -6.58
C GLU A 125 -3.40 1.00 -5.81
N PRO A 126 -3.52 0.09 -4.81
CA PRO A 126 -4.78 -0.05 -4.05
C PRO A 126 -5.20 1.22 -3.31
N THR A 127 -4.23 1.98 -2.79
CA THR A 127 -4.50 3.25 -2.11
C THR A 127 -5.02 4.28 -3.11
N ILE A 128 -4.31 4.50 -4.22
CA ILE A 128 -4.70 5.48 -5.24
C ILE A 128 -6.08 5.14 -5.82
N SER A 129 -6.32 3.87 -6.17
CA SER A 129 -7.62 3.40 -6.66
C SER A 129 -8.72 3.67 -5.63
N ALA A 130 -8.47 3.39 -4.35
CA ALA A 130 -9.46 3.64 -3.29
C ALA A 130 -9.76 5.14 -3.13
N LEU A 131 -8.76 6.02 -3.17
CA LEU A 131 -8.95 7.48 -3.07
C LEU A 131 -9.76 8.01 -4.26
N ILE A 132 -9.48 7.55 -5.48
CA ILE A 132 -10.24 7.92 -6.67
C ILE A 132 -11.68 7.42 -6.53
N MET A 133 -11.88 6.14 -6.22
CA MET A 133 -13.22 5.56 -6.13
C MET A 133 -14.06 6.16 -5.01
N ALA A 134 -13.45 6.51 -3.87
CA ALA A 134 -14.14 7.15 -2.75
C ALA A 134 -14.60 8.58 -3.04
N SER A 135 -13.98 9.24 -4.02
CA SER A 135 -14.26 10.65 -4.36
C SER A 135 -15.02 10.83 -5.68
N CYS A 136 -15.02 9.83 -6.57
CA CYS A 136 -15.66 9.90 -7.88
C CYS A 136 -17.19 9.80 -7.79
N THR A 137 -17.91 10.48 -8.70
CA THR A 137 -19.36 10.28 -8.89
C THR A 137 -19.71 9.40 -10.09
N GLN A 138 -18.77 9.21 -11.02
CA GLN A 138 -18.94 8.42 -12.22
C GLN A 138 -17.58 7.99 -12.80
N GLU A 139 -17.60 7.12 -13.80
CA GLU A 139 -16.40 6.71 -14.52
C GLU A 139 -15.63 7.91 -15.09
N GLY A 140 -14.31 7.94 -14.85
CA GLY A 140 -13.43 9.00 -15.32
C GLY A 140 -13.44 10.28 -14.48
N ASP A 141 -14.27 10.36 -13.43
CA ASP A 141 -14.26 11.48 -12.47
C ASP A 141 -13.05 11.37 -11.55
N ILE A 142 -11.97 12.09 -11.90
CA ILE A 142 -10.76 12.21 -11.10
C ILE A 142 -10.80 13.52 -10.31
N ARG A 143 -10.94 13.37 -8.99
CA ARG A 143 -10.87 14.45 -7.98
C ARG A 143 -9.62 14.39 -7.11
N LEU A 144 -8.86 13.30 -7.20
CA LEU A 144 -7.56 13.18 -6.56
C LEU A 144 -6.61 14.22 -7.16
N GLU A 145 -6.03 15.08 -6.32
CA GLU A 145 -5.07 16.09 -6.73
C GLU A 145 -3.67 15.81 -6.14
N ARG A 146 -2.67 16.48 -6.71
CA ARG A 146 -1.33 16.51 -6.12
C ARG A 146 -1.41 17.22 -4.78
N PHE A 147 -0.64 16.77 -3.80
CA PHE A 147 -0.58 17.35 -2.46
C PHE A 147 -1.87 17.23 -1.64
N ASP A 148 -2.84 16.43 -2.08
CA ASP A 148 -3.99 16.03 -1.27
C ASP A 148 -3.51 15.56 0.12
N LYS A 149 -4.15 16.09 1.16
CA LYS A 149 -3.78 15.85 2.54
C LYS A 149 -4.44 14.56 3.05
N LEU A 150 -3.61 13.61 3.43
CA LEU A 150 -4.03 12.30 3.91
C LEU A 150 -3.54 12.07 5.34
N LEU A 151 -4.44 11.67 6.24
CA LEU A 151 -4.04 11.37 7.61
C LEU A 151 -3.16 10.11 7.65
N LEU A 152 -2.00 10.21 8.30
CA LEU A 152 -1.05 9.09 8.43
C LEU A 152 -1.50 8.08 9.49
N ALA A 153 -2.36 7.15 9.07
CA ALA A 153 -2.90 6.08 9.91
C ALA A 153 -2.19 4.72 9.75
N THR A 154 -1.19 4.60 8.87
CA THR A 154 -0.46 3.34 8.64
C THR A 154 0.80 3.26 9.50
N PRO A 155 1.19 2.09 10.02
CA PRO A 155 2.43 1.95 10.76
C PRO A 155 3.66 2.23 9.85
N PRO A 156 4.78 2.70 10.41
CA PRO A 156 5.96 3.08 9.62
C PRO A 156 6.59 1.88 8.89
N PRO A 157 7.47 2.10 7.89
CA PRO A 157 8.37 1.06 7.42
C PRO A 157 9.10 0.36 8.59
N PRO A 158 9.37 -0.96 8.51
CA PRO A 158 9.24 -1.82 7.33
C PRO A 158 7.87 -2.50 7.18
N TYR A 159 6.79 -2.01 7.79
CA TYR A 159 5.47 -2.58 7.51
C TYR A 159 5.06 -2.34 6.05
N ILE A 160 4.40 -3.32 5.40
CA ILE A 160 3.96 -3.20 4.00
C ILE A 160 3.08 -1.96 3.79
N SER A 161 2.17 -1.69 4.72
CA SER A 161 1.31 -0.50 4.67
C SER A 161 2.10 0.81 4.81
N GLY A 162 3.19 0.81 5.57
CA GLY A 162 4.12 1.94 5.63
C GLY A 162 4.85 2.15 4.31
N LEU A 163 5.40 1.08 3.71
CA LEU A 163 6.00 1.15 2.37
C LEU A 163 4.99 1.62 1.30
N GLY A 164 3.72 1.21 1.43
CA GLY A 164 2.63 1.69 0.58
C GLY A 164 2.40 3.19 0.71
N SER A 165 2.51 3.78 1.91
CA SER A 165 2.41 5.23 2.08
C SER A 165 3.54 5.98 1.37
N TYR A 166 4.78 5.50 1.48
CA TYR A 166 5.91 6.08 0.75
C TYR A 166 5.72 5.96 -0.77
N SER A 167 5.31 4.79 -1.25
CA SER A 167 5.02 4.57 -2.68
C SER A 167 3.90 5.48 -3.18
N ALA A 168 2.83 5.68 -2.40
CA ALA A 168 1.73 6.59 -2.77
C ALA A 168 2.19 8.06 -2.82
N ARG A 169 3.05 8.50 -1.88
CA ARG A 169 3.72 9.80 -1.96
C ARG A 169 4.53 9.92 -3.23
N ASP A 170 5.34 8.93 -3.57
CA ASP A 170 6.21 8.97 -4.74
C ASP A 170 5.41 9.01 -6.06
N GLN A 171 4.22 8.39 -6.09
CA GLN A 171 3.38 8.32 -7.29
C GLN A 171 2.48 9.54 -7.50
N VAL A 172 1.92 10.14 -6.43
CA VAL A 172 0.89 11.20 -6.51
C VAL A 172 1.30 12.50 -5.81
N GLU A 173 2.40 12.50 -5.06
CA GLU A 173 2.81 13.60 -4.17
C GLU A 173 1.79 13.89 -3.06
N ILE A 174 1.23 12.84 -2.46
CA ILE A 174 0.34 12.95 -1.28
C ILE A 174 1.06 13.65 -0.12
N SER A 175 0.36 14.58 0.52
CA SER A 175 0.82 15.26 1.74
C SER A 175 0.30 14.50 2.97
N TYR A 176 1.17 13.72 3.61
CA TYR A 176 0.78 13.02 4.85
C TYR A 176 0.71 13.98 6.04
N LEU A 177 -0.28 13.76 6.91
CA LEU A 177 -0.44 14.48 8.17
C LEU A 177 -0.28 13.52 9.37
N PRO A 178 0.79 13.65 10.18
CA PRO A 178 2.00 14.45 9.95
C PRO A 178 2.83 13.92 8.76
N PRO A 179 3.84 14.68 8.28
CA PRO A 179 4.77 14.20 7.25
C PRO A 179 5.36 12.84 7.62
N LEU A 180 5.60 11.97 6.62
CA LEU A 180 6.04 10.58 6.85
C LEU A 180 7.28 10.51 7.74
N GLU A 181 8.27 11.35 7.50
CA GLU A 181 9.52 11.38 8.24
C GLU A 181 9.31 11.68 9.74
N GLU A 182 8.35 12.55 10.08
CA GLU A 182 8.02 12.89 11.46
C GLU A 182 7.12 11.84 12.08
N GLY A 183 6.06 11.42 11.36
CA GLY A 183 5.10 10.44 11.85
C GLY A 183 5.72 9.06 12.06
N ASP A 184 6.75 8.70 11.31
CA ASP A 184 7.43 7.42 11.49
C ASP A 184 8.18 7.30 12.83
N GLN A 185 8.46 8.44 13.49
CA GLN A 185 9.09 8.49 14.81
C GLN A 185 8.08 8.53 15.97
N MET A 186 6.78 8.53 15.66
CA MET A 186 5.71 8.67 16.65
C MET A 186 5.04 7.32 16.93
N GLU A 187 4.60 7.15 18.17
CA GLU A 187 3.67 6.07 18.51
C GLU A 187 2.31 6.31 17.84
N PHE A 188 1.58 5.22 17.57
CA PHE A 188 0.34 5.28 16.78
C PHE A 188 -0.65 6.34 17.30
N ALA A 189 -0.93 6.35 18.61
CA ALA A 189 -1.90 7.26 19.19
C ALA A 189 -1.45 8.73 19.16
N GLU A 190 -0.15 8.99 19.31
CA GLU A 190 0.44 10.32 19.21
C GLU A 190 0.35 10.83 17.76
N ARG A 191 0.78 10.00 16.80
CA ARG A 191 0.75 10.34 15.38
C ARG A 191 -0.64 10.70 14.88
N ILE A 192 -1.64 9.90 15.27
CA ILE A 192 -3.04 10.19 14.94
C ILE A 192 -3.44 11.55 15.55
N ALA A 193 -3.16 11.79 16.82
CA ALA A 193 -3.52 13.05 17.48
C ALA A 193 -2.86 14.28 16.84
N VAL A 194 -1.55 14.19 16.50
CA VAL A 194 -0.82 15.25 15.81
C VAL A 194 -1.38 15.48 14.42
N GLY A 195 -1.56 14.42 13.63
CA GLY A 195 -2.10 14.51 12.27
C GLY A 195 -3.50 15.12 12.23
N PHE A 196 -4.37 14.75 13.17
CA PHE A 196 -5.68 15.38 13.33
C PHE A 196 -5.58 16.85 13.71
N LYS A 197 -4.68 17.22 14.63
CA LYS A 197 -4.46 18.63 14.99
C LYS A 197 -4.00 19.47 13.79
N MET A 198 -3.17 18.90 12.92
CA MET A 198 -2.75 19.54 11.66
C MET A 198 -3.92 19.66 10.68
N ALA A 199 -4.69 18.58 10.51
CA ALA A 199 -5.89 18.56 9.68
C ALA A 199 -6.92 19.63 10.06
N MET A 200 -7.09 19.90 11.35
CA MET A 200 -7.98 20.98 11.83
C MET A 200 -7.51 22.38 11.44
N LYS A 201 -6.22 22.57 11.17
CA LYS A 201 -5.63 23.86 10.78
C LYS A 201 -5.48 24.01 9.27
N GLU A 202 -5.17 22.91 8.58
CA GLU A 202 -4.74 22.91 7.18
C GLU A 202 -5.75 22.23 6.24
N GLY A 203 -6.80 21.62 6.78
CA GLY A 203 -7.75 20.77 6.07
C GLY A 203 -7.30 19.32 5.97
N LEU A 204 -8.24 18.44 5.63
CA LEU A 204 -8.02 17.03 5.34
C LEU A 204 -8.83 16.66 4.10
N ASP A 205 -8.17 16.16 3.07
CA ASP A 205 -8.83 15.83 1.80
C ASP A 205 -9.31 14.37 1.82
N HIS A 206 -8.52 13.47 2.43
CA HIS A 206 -8.84 12.05 2.51
C HIS A 206 -8.49 11.43 3.87
N PHE A 207 -9.16 10.34 4.20
CA PHE A 207 -8.78 9.44 5.29
C PHE A 207 -8.73 7.99 4.77
N TYR A 208 -7.56 7.38 4.88
CA TYR A 208 -7.34 5.98 4.51
C TYR A 208 -7.01 5.15 5.76
N GLY A 209 -8.04 4.61 6.40
CA GLY A 209 -7.91 3.83 7.62
C GLY A 209 -9.24 3.22 8.05
N VAL A 210 -9.26 2.59 9.22
CA VAL A 210 -10.49 1.99 9.77
C VAL A 210 -11.37 3.09 10.35
N ALA A 211 -12.67 3.07 10.03
CA ALA A 211 -13.64 4.06 10.50
C ALA A 211 -13.70 4.20 12.03
N SER A 212 -13.40 3.13 12.77
CA SER A 212 -13.32 3.16 14.24
C SER A 212 -12.24 4.10 14.78
N VAL A 213 -11.16 4.34 14.02
CA VAL A 213 -10.12 5.31 14.40
C VAL A 213 -10.67 6.73 14.33
N LEU A 214 -11.44 7.06 13.27
CA LEU A 214 -12.11 8.36 13.18
C LEU A 214 -13.11 8.55 14.33
N ALA A 215 -13.95 7.55 14.60
CA ALA A 215 -14.95 7.59 15.66
C ALA A 215 -14.30 7.81 17.04
N ALA A 216 -13.28 7.02 17.37
CA ALA A 216 -12.55 7.14 18.64
C ALA A 216 -11.87 8.51 18.80
N MET A 217 -11.43 9.14 17.70
CA MET A 217 -10.91 10.50 17.75
C MET A 217 -12.01 11.53 17.98
N GLY A 218 -13.15 11.41 17.30
CA GLY A 218 -14.33 12.25 17.57
C GLY A 218 -14.74 12.23 19.04
N GLU A 219 -14.87 11.04 19.63
CA GLU A 219 -15.22 10.87 21.05
C GLU A 219 -14.16 11.46 22.00
N ARG A 220 -12.87 11.31 21.66
CA ARG A 220 -11.77 11.88 22.45
C ARG A 220 -11.78 13.41 22.43
N PHE A 221 -12.22 14.02 21.33
CA PHE A 221 -12.37 15.47 21.24
C PHE A 221 -13.58 15.95 22.05
N GLU A 222 -14.73 15.28 21.93
CA GLU A 222 -15.93 15.60 22.71
C GLU A 222 -15.64 15.57 24.23
N SER A 223 -14.91 14.55 24.69
CA SER A 223 -14.50 14.45 26.11
C SER A 223 -13.46 15.48 26.55
N GLN A 224 -12.68 16.06 25.62
CA GLN A 224 -11.75 17.16 25.92
C GLN A 224 -12.45 18.53 25.93
N THR A 225 -13.52 18.72 25.15
CA THR A 225 -14.31 19.96 25.16
C THR A 225 -15.04 20.21 26.48
N ASP A 226 -15.31 19.19 27.28
CA ASP A 226 -15.90 19.35 28.63
C ASP A 226 -14.92 19.94 29.67
N THR A 227 -13.62 20.06 29.34
CA THR A 227 -12.58 20.51 30.31
C THR A 227 -11.64 21.59 29.79
N THR A 228 -11.79 22.08 28.55
CA THR A 228 -10.86 23.07 27.98
C THR A 228 -11.56 24.28 27.37
N GLU A 229 -11.11 25.48 27.77
CA GLU A 229 -11.44 26.74 27.09
C GLU A 229 -11.00 26.66 25.61
N PRO A 230 -11.74 27.28 24.66
CA PRO A 230 -11.39 27.25 23.25
C PRO A 230 -9.95 27.74 23.03
N SER A 231 -9.10 26.83 22.56
CA SER A 231 -7.69 27.09 22.30
C SER A 231 -7.53 28.15 21.21
N LYS A 232 -6.63 29.12 21.43
CA LYS A 232 -6.27 30.14 20.42
C LYS A 232 -5.79 29.52 19.09
N ASP A 233 -5.30 28.28 19.11
CA ASP A 233 -4.92 27.53 17.92
C ASP A 233 -6.11 27.22 16.98
N MET A 234 -7.34 27.18 17.52
CA MET A 234 -8.58 26.94 16.76
C MET A 234 -9.24 28.23 16.24
N LEU A 235 -8.71 29.40 16.62
CA LEU A 235 -9.22 30.71 16.22
C LEU A 235 -8.42 31.30 15.04
N ASN A 236 -7.68 30.47 14.29
CA ASN A 236 -6.89 30.95 13.16
C ASN A 236 -7.82 31.25 11.96
N PRO A 237 -7.92 32.51 11.49
CA PRO A 237 -8.92 32.94 10.50
C PRO A 237 -8.58 32.55 9.05
N GLN A 238 -7.82 31.46 8.85
CA GLN A 238 -7.55 30.91 7.52
C GLN A 238 -8.39 29.65 7.20
N VAL A 239 -9.42 29.38 8.01
CA VAL A 239 -10.54 28.49 7.67
C VAL A 239 -11.76 29.35 7.35
#